data_AF-A0A1Q7GPI2-F1
#
_entry.id   AF-A0A1Q7GPI2-F1
#
_cell.length_a   1.000
_cell.length_b   1.000
_cell.length_c   1.000
_cell.angle_alpha   90.00
_cell.angle_beta   90.00
_cell.angle_gamma   90.00
#
_symmetry.space_group_name_H-M   'P 1'
#
loop_
_entity.id
_entity.type
_entity.pdbx_description
1 polymer ?
#
loop_
_entity_poly.entity_id
_entity_poly.type
_entity_poly.pdbx_seq_one_letter_code
_entity_poly.pdbx_strand_id
1 'polypeptide(L)'
;MPFETLLGAWVATGLTLFIFTFLYQDNPLFKLAEHLYVGVSVGYTIVKVYDTVIVRLLYEPMVNQGDWSLLVPLGIGMLMLARYFPKIAWLSRIAFAFIVGVGSGLAIPRIISSYILKQVEDTVRPLASLASGGGPTFTYNLLDPASNLNALVLLIGVVSVLFYFFFSIEHTGPVRVAARTGILFLMIAFGAAFGYTVMARMSLLIGRFTDLIEFADP
;
A
#
# COMPACT_ATOMS: atom_id res chain seq x y z
N MET A 1 23.71 -21.61 17.09
CA MET A 1 23.50 -20.59 16.03
C MET A 1 24.80 -20.35 15.25
N PRO A 2 24.78 -20.21 13.91
CA PRO A 2 25.91 -19.70 13.14
C PRO A 2 26.36 -18.31 13.63
N PHE A 3 27.66 -17.99 13.55
CA PHE A 3 28.17 -16.67 13.94
C PHE A 3 27.51 -15.53 13.15
N GLU A 4 27.22 -15.76 11.87
CA GLU A 4 26.58 -14.78 10.98
C GLU A 4 25.18 -14.37 11.46
N THR A 5 24.38 -15.33 11.93
CA THR A 5 23.02 -15.05 12.43
C THR A 5 23.07 -14.30 13.75
N LEU A 6 24.02 -14.62 14.62
CA LEU A 6 24.22 -13.91 15.89
C LEU A 6 24.66 -12.46 15.64
N LEU A 7 25.60 -12.24 14.72
CA LEU A 7 26.06 -10.89 14.35
C LEU A 7 24.91 -10.08 13.73
N GLY A 8 24.13 -10.69 12.84
CA GLY A 8 22.94 -10.07 12.25
C GLY A 8 21.88 -9.68 13.30
N ALA A 9 21.64 -10.56 14.28
CA ALA A 9 20.73 -10.32 15.39
C ALA A 9 21.14 -9.12 16.26
N TRP A 10 22.42 -9.05 16.63
CA TRP A 10 22.95 -7.93 17.42
C TRP A 10 22.89 -6.60 16.66
N VAL A 11 23.18 -6.62 15.36
CA VAL A 11 23.05 -5.43 14.50
C VAL A 11 21.59 -4.98 14.39
N ALA A 12 20.66 -5.91 14.17
CA ALA A 12 19.23 -5.61 14.08
C ALA A 12 18.69 -5.02 15.39
N THR A 13 19.10 -5.60 16.53
CA THR A 13 18.75 -5.11 17.87
C THR A 13 19.31 -3.72 18.12
N GLY A 14 20.60 -3.50 17.83
CA GLY A 14 21.26 -2.21 18.01
C GLY A 14 20.60 -1.09 17.19
N LEU A 15 20.30 -1.37 15.91
CA LEU A 15 19.60 -0.42 15.05
C LEU A 15 18.17 -0.14 15.52
N THR A 16 17.48 -1.14 16.07
CA THR A 16 16.15 -0.95 16.66
C THR A 16 16.20 -0.01 17.86
N LEU A 17 17.20 -0.17 18.74
CA LEU A 17 17.42 0.75 19.87
C LEU A 17 17.77 2.17 19.41
N PHE A 18 18.57 2.30 18.34
CA PHE A 18 18.91 3.61 17.77
C PHE A 18 17.66 4.33 17.24
N ILE A 19 16.74 3.61 16.62
CA ILE A 19 15.45 4.17 16.17
C ILE A 19 14.60 4.59 17.37
N PHE A 20 14.51 3.77 18.42
CA PHE A 20 13.74 4.11 19.63
C PHE A 20 14.32 5.30 20.42
N THR A 21 15.60 5.62 20.23
CA THR A 21 16.24 6.79 20.86
C THR A 21 15.58 8.11 20.44
N PHE A 22 14.85 8.13 19.32
CA PHE A 22 14.00 9.27 18.91
C PHE A 22 13.04 9.73 20.02
N LEU A 23 12.54 8.81 20.85
CA LEU A 23 11.62 9.14 21.94
C LEU A 23 12.25 10.08 22.98
N TYR A 24 13.58 10.11 23.07
CA TYR A 24 14.31 10.89 24.07
C TYR A 24 14.81 12.25 23.55
N GLN A 25 14.82 12.49 22.22
CA GLN A 25 15.17 13.70 21.45
C GLN A 25 15.97 13.32 20.16
N ASP A 26 16.27 14.29 19.29
CA ASP A 26 17.13 14.14 18.09
C ASP A 26 18.60 13.82 18.44
N ASN A 27 18.87 12.60 18.87
CA ASN A 27 20.20 12.10 19.22
C ASN A 27 21.00 11.72 17.96
N PRO A 28 22.35 11.92 17.92
CA PRO A 28 23.19 11.40 16.83
C PRO A 28 23.00 9.92 16.50
N LEU A 29 22.67 9.07 17.47
CA LEU A 29 22.39 7.65 17.23
C LEU A 29 21.17 7.42 16.34
N PHE A 30 20.10 8.19 16.54
CA PHE A 30 18.91 8.12 15.71
C PHE A 30 19.22 8.56 14.27
N LYS A 31 19.95 9.67 14.10
CA LYS A 31 20.34 10.19 12.79
C LYS A 31 21.22 9.20 12.00
N LEU A 32 22.11 8.47 12.68
CA LEU A 32 22.90 7.41 12.06
C LEU A 32 21.99 6.30 11.51
N ALA A 33 21.05 5.81 12.32
CA ALA A 33 20.11 4.77 11.89
C ALA A 33 19.22 5.24 10.74
N GLU A 34 18.78 6.50 10.77
CA GLU A 34 18.00 7.11 9.69
C GLU A 34 18.81 7.19 8.38
N HIS A 35 20.03 7.71 8.41
CA HIS A 35 20.89 7.78 7.23
C HIS A 35 21.26 6.40 6.69
N LEU A 36 21.52 5.43 7.56
CA LEU A 36 21.76 4.04 7.16
C LEU A 36 20.53 3.45 6.46
N TYR A 37 19.35 3.62 7.06
CA TYR A 37 18.09 3.11 6.49
C TYR A 37 17.78 3.72 5.13
N VAL A 38 17.87 5.06 5.02
CA VAL A 38 17.67 5.77 3.75
C VAL A 38 18.74 5.35 2.73
N GLY A 39 20.01 5.24 3.14
CA GLY A 39 21.10 4.80 2.26
C GLY A 39 20.88 3.38 1.71
N VAL A 40 20.53 2.43 2.57
CA VAL A 40 20.25 1.03 2.17
C VAL A 40 19.01 0.96 1.28
N SER A 41 17.93 1.69 1.59
CA SER A 41 16.73 1.71 0.76
C SER A 41 16.99 2.25 -0.65
N VAL A 42 17.76 3.34 -0.77
CA VAL A 42 18.18 3.91 -2.06
C VAL A 42 19.12 2.96 -2.79
N GLY A 43 20.10 2.37 -2.10
CA GLY A 43 21.04 1.41 -2.68
C GLY A 43 20.33 0.17 -3.24
N TYR A 44 19.44 -0.44 -2.46
CA TYR A 44 18.61 -1.54 -2.91
C TYR A 44 17.75 -1.14 -4.12
N THR A 45 17.15 0.05 -4.09
CA THR A 45 16.35 0.56 -5.20
C THR A 45 17.18 0.70 -6.47
N ILE A 46 18.41 1.23 -6.38
CA ILE A 46 19.31 1.36 -7.54
C ILE A 46 19.63 -0.01 -8.14
N VAL A 47 20.03 -0.99 -7.32
CA VAL A 47 20.35 -2.35 -7.78
C VAL A 47 19.12 -3.00 -8.42
N LYS A 48 17.97 -2.88 -7.77
CA LYS A 48 16.71 -3.41 -8.30
C LYS A 48 16.34 -2.75 -9.62
N VAL A 49 16.45 -1.42 -9.73
CA VAL A 49 16.17 -0.70 -10.98
C VAL A 49 17.14 -1.12 -12.08
N TYR A 50 18.42 -1.33 -11.76
CA TYR A 50 19.39 -1.83 -12.73
C TYR A 50 19.01 -3.21 -13.26
N ASP A 51 18.75 -4.17 -12.37
CA ASP A 51 18.36 -5.53 -12.78
C ASP A 51 17.03 -5.52 -13.56
N THR A 52 16.02 -4.82 -13.04
CA THR A 52 14.69 -4.86 -13.64
C THR A 52 14.65 -4.07 -14.94
N VAL A 53 15.10 -2.81 -14.92
CA VAL A 53 14.92 -1.89 -16.05
C VAL A 53 16.02 -2.05 -17.10
N ILE A 54 17.29 -2.13 -16.68
CA ILE A 54 18.41 -2.18 -17.63
C ILE A 54 18.63 -3.61 -18.13
N VAL A 55 18.68 -4.61 -17.24
CA VAL A 55 18.99 -5.98 -17.65
C VAL A 55 17.75 -6.66 -18.27
N ARG A 56 16.65 -6.79 -17.50
CA ARG A 56 15.47 -7.57 -17.95
C ARG A 56 14.62 -6.85 -19.00
N LEU A 57 14.47 -5.53 -18.91
CA LEU A 57 13.58 -4.75 -19.79
C LEU A 57 14.28 -4.19 -21.03
N LEU A 58 15.61 -4.03 -21.02
CA LEU A 58 16.36 -3.48 -22.14
C LEU A 58 17.35 -4.51 -22.71
N TYR A 59 18.29 -5.03 -21.92
CA TYR A 59 19.38 -5.88 -22.43
C TYR A 59 18.88 -7.24 -22.94
N GLU A 60 18.15 -8.00 -22.12
CA GLU A 60 17.63 -9.33 -22.50
C GLU A 60 16.74 -9.30 -23.76
N PRO A 61 15.72 -8.45 -23.89
CA PRO A 61 14.86 -8.43 -25.07
C PRO A 61 15.57 -7.86 -26.31
N MET A 62 16.47 -6.88 -26.16
CA MET A 62 17.19 -6.33 -27.32
C MET A 62 18.25 -7.30 -27.87
N VAL A 63 18.97 -8.01 -27.00
CA VAL A 63 20.08 -8.88 -27.39
C VAL A 63 19.62 -10.31 -27.70
N ASN A 64 18.71 -10.87 -26.89
CA ASN A 64 18.29 -12.27 -27.04
C ASN A 64 17.06 -12.44 -27.94
N GLN A 65 16.15 -11.46 -27.96
CA GLN A 65 14.90 -11.55 -28.74
C GLN A 65 14.95 -10.71 -30.03
N GLY A 66 15.93 -9.81 -30.16
CA GLY A 66 16.09 -8.97 -31.35
C GLY A 66 15.03 -7.88 -31.50
N ASP A 67 14.31 -7.54 -30.42
CA ASP A 67 13.24 -6.56 -30.44
C ASP A 67 13.79 -5.12 -30.39
N TRP A 68 14.18 -4.61 -31.55
CA TRP A 68 14.69 -3.25 -31.73
C TRP A 68 13.63 -2.16 -31.48
N SER A 69 12.36 -2.52 -31.30
CA SER A 69 11.27 -1.60 -30.94
C SER A 69 11.52 -0.88 -29.61
N LEU A 70 12.32 -1.47 -28.72
CA LEU A 70 12.71 -0.91 -27.42
C LEU A 70 13.71 0.25 -27.51
N LEU A 71 14.28 0.51 -28.69
CA LEU A 71 15.10 1.71 -28.92
C LEU A 71 14.30 3.00 -28.78
N VAL A 72 13.00 2.98 -29.10
CA VAL A 72 12.14 4.18 -28.98
C VAL A 72 11.94 4.55 -27.50
N PRO A 73 11.50 3.65 -26.60
CA PRO A 73 11.50 3.90 -25.16
C PRO A 73 12.87 4.29 -24.60
N LEU A 74 13.95 3.63 -25.04
CA LEU A 74 15.31 3.95 -24.61
C LEU A 74 15.69 5.39 -25.01
N GLY A 75 15.40 5.78 -26.25
CA GLY A 75 15.63 7.13 -26.76
C GLY A 75 14.88 8.18 -25.93
N ILE A 76 13.59 7.95 -25.68
CA ILE A 76 12.76 8.83 -24.83
C ILE A 76 13.31 8.88 -23.40
N GLY A 77 13.74 7.75 -22.83
CA GLY A 77 14.38 7.69 -21.51
C GLY A 77 15.67 8.50 -21.45
N MET A 78 16.51 8.42 -22.48
CA MET A 78 17.74 9.22 -22.59
C MET A 78 17.44 10.72 -22.68
N LEU A 79 16.30 11.14 -23.28
CA LEU A 79 15.89 12.54 -23.28
C LEU A 79 15.64 13.10 -21.87
N MET A 80 15.36 12.25 -20.87
CA MET A 80 15.25 12.71 -19.48
C MET A 80 16.60 13.23 -18.94
N LEU A 81 17.73 12.67 -19.39
CA LEU A 81 19.06 13.12 -18.97
C LEU A 81 19.36 14.54 -19.46
N ALA A 82 18.69 15.03 -20.51
CA ALA A 82 18.81 16.41 -20.95
C ALA A 82 18.39 17.43 -19.87
N ARG A 83 17.68 17.00 -18.82
CA ARG A 83 17.31 17.84 -17.67
C ARG A 83 18.51 18.36 -16.89
N TYR A 84 19.64 17.64 -16.87
CA TYR A 84 20.87 18.09 -16.20
C TYR A 84 21.49 19.32 -16.88
N PHE A 85 21.17 19.56 -18.15
CA PHE A 85 21.70 20.67 -18.93
C PHE A 85 20.61 21.73 -19.20
N PRO A 86 20.64 22.91 -18.55
CA PRO A 86 19.56 23.89 -18.64
C PRO A 86 19.26 24.37 -20.07
N LYS A 87 20.24 24.29 -20.99
CA LYS A 87 20.08 24.67 -22.41
C LYS A 87 19.27 23.67 -23.24
N ILE A 88 19.29 22.38 -22.90
CA ILE A 88 18.63 21.30 -23.66
C ILE A 88 17.45 20.71 -22.86
N ALA A 89 17.20 21.23 -21.65
CA ALA A 89 16.16 20.75 -20.74
C ALA A 89 14.75 20.72 -21.35
N TRP A 90 14.44 21.52 -22.38
CA TRP A 90 13.15 21.45 -23.09
C TRP A 90 12.87 20.04 -23.65
N LEU A 91 13.90 19.32 -24.09
CA LEU A 91 13.75 18.00 -24.70
C LEU A 91 13.23 16.96 -23.69
N SER A 92 13.51 17.14 -22.40
CA SER A 92 12.97 16.31 -21.32
C SER A 92 11.45 16.43 -21.18
N ARG A 93 10.82 17.51 -21.67
CA ARG A 93 9.35 17.70 -21.61
C ARG A 93 8.61 16.64 -22.41
N ILE A 94 9.17 16.19 -23.53
CA ILE A 94 8.60 15.13 -24.38
C ILE A 94 8.58 13.81 -23.59
N ALA A 95 9.68 13.50 -22.91
CA ALA A 95 9.77 12.32 -22.05
C ALA A 95 8.78 12.38 -20.89
N PHE A 96 8.63 13.55 -20.24
CA PHE A 96 7.61 13.72 -19.20
C PHE A 96 6.18 13.55 -19.72
N ALA A 97 5.86 14.12 -20.89
CA ALA A 97 4.54 13.95 -21.49
C ALA A 97 4.25 12.47 -21.82
N PHE A 98 5.23 11.74 -22.32
CA PHE A 98 5.12 10.31 -22.58
C PHE A 98 4.91 9.51 -21.28
N ILE A 99 5.71 9.76 -20.25
CA ILE A 99 5.59 9.08 -18.95
C ILE A 99 4.24 9.36 -18.30
N VAL A 100 3.76 10.61 -18.31
CA VAL A 100 2.44 10.94 -17.77
C VAL A 100 1.34 10.30 -18.61
N GLY A 101 1.44 10.31 -19.94
CA GLY A 101 0.47 9.66 -20.82
C GLY A 101 0.34 8.16 -20.58
N VAL A 102 1.47 7.44 -20.56
CA VAL A 102 1.49 6.00 -20.26
C VAL A 102 1.08 5.73 -18.81
N GLY A 103 1.59 6.53 -17.87
CA GLY A 103 1.29 6.41 -16.45
C GLY A 103 -0.21 6.57 -16.17
N SER A 104 -0.84 7.61 -16.69
CA SER A 104 -2.29 7.81 -16.59
C SER A 104 -3.07 6.76 -17.37
N GLY A 105 -2.61 6.35 -18.55
CA GLY A 105 -3.25 5.31 -19.37
C GLY A 105 -3.29 3.94 -18.68
N LEU A 106 -2.27 3.60 -17.89
CA LEU A 106 -2.25 2.37 -17.08
C LEU A 106 -2.93 2.56 -15.73
N ALA A 107 -2.74 3.70 -15.08
CA ALA A 107 -3.24 3.95 -13.73
C ALA A 107 -4.76 4.12 -13.70
N ILE A 108 -5.36 4.87 -14.65
CA ILE A 108 -6.80 5.15 -14.63
C ILE A 108 -7.62 3.85 -14.70
N PRO A 109 -7.41 2.96 -15.70
CA PRO A 109 -8.15 1.70 -15.76
C PRO A 109 -7.85 0.82 -14.55
N ARG A 110 -6.59 0.77 -14.10
CA ARG A 110 -6.21 -0.01 -12.91
C ARG A 110 -6.92 0.47 -11.66
N ILE A 111 -7.00 1.78 -11.44
CA ILE A 111 -7.68 2.38 -10.28
C ILE A 111 -9.18 2.08 -10.36
N ILE A 112 -9.81 2.26 -11.52
CA ILE A 112 -11.23 1.95 -11.71
C ILE A 112 -11.49 0.46 -11.45
N SER A 113 -10.72 -0.44 -12.07
CA SER A 113 -10.92 -1.88 -11.91
C SER A 113 -10.61 -2.37 -10.50
N SER A 114 -9.53 -1.88 -9.88
CA SER A 114 -9.04 -2.40 -8.59
C SER A 114 -9.71 -1.75 -7.39
N TYR A 115 -10.01 -0.45 -7.44
CA TYR A 115 -10.61 0.25 -6.31
C TYR A 115 -12.12 0.37 -6.44
N ILE A 116 -12.67 0.57 -7.65
CA ILE A 116 -14.12 0.77 -7.80
C ILE A 116 -14.81 -0.56 -8.05
N LEU A 117 -14.48 -1.24 -9.16
CA LEU A 117 -15.19 -2.46 -9.55
C LEU A 117 -14.99 -3.59 -8.55
N LYS A 118 -13.74 -3.84 -8.13
CA LYS A 118 -13.45 -4.88 -7.14
C LYS A 118 -14.09 -4.59 -5.78
N GLN A 119 -14.10 -3.34 -5.32
CA GLN A 119 -14.73 -2.99 -4.04
C GLN A 119 -16.26 -3.17 -4.09
N VAL A 120 -16.89 -2.87 -5.24
CA VAL A 120 -18.30 -3.17 -5.48
C VAL A 120 -18.54 -4.68 -5.51
N GLU A 121 -17.70 -5.45 -6.22
CA GLU A 121 -17.78 -6.91 -6.27
C GLU A 121 -17.65 -7.54 -4.88
N ASP A 122 -16.65 -7.12 -4.10
CA ASP A 122 -16.42 -7.60 -2.74
C ASP A 122 -17.61 -7.29 -1.80
N THR A 123 -18.34 -6.19 -2.06
CA THR A 123 -19.56 -5.84 -1.31
C THR A 123 -20.78 -6.66 -1.75
N VAL A 124 -20.89 -7.00 -3.04
CA VAL A 124 -22.06 -7.68 -3.63
C VAL A 124 -21.95 -9.21 -3.59
N ARG A 125 -20.75 -9.78 -3.73
CA ARG A 125 -20.51 -11.23 -3.79
C ARG A 125 -21.05 -11.99 -2.57
N PRO A 126 -20.87 -11.52 -1.31
CA PRO A 126 -21.47 -12.18 -0.13
C PRO A 126 -23.00 -12.16 -0.12
N LEU A 127 -23.62 -11.22 -0.84
CA LEU A 127 -25.08 -11.12 -1.00
C LEU A 127 -25.59 -12.00 -2.14
N ALA A 128 -24.79 -12.21 -3.18
CA ALA A 128 -25.13 -13.12 -4.28
C ALA A 128 -25.18 -14.59 -3.81
N SER A 129 -24.27 -14.99 -2.90
CA SER A 129 -24.34 -16.30 -2.23
C SER A 129 -25.57 -16.47 -1.34
N LEU A 130 -26.21 -15.37 -0.92
CA LEU A 130 -27.50 -15.38 -0.20
C LEU A 130 -28.67 -15.68 -1.16
N ALA A 131 -28.55 -15.29 -2.43
CA ALA A 131 -29.60 -15.42 -3.45
C ALA A 131 -29.59 -16.77 -4.18
N SER A 132 -28.44 -17.47 -4.25
CA SER A 132 -28.27 -18.69 -5.05
C SER A 132 -28.75 -20.00 -4.39
N GLY A 133 -29.90 -19.99 -3.72
CA GLY A 133 -30.81 -21.14 -3.72
C GLY A 133 -30.56 -22.30 -2.74
N GLY A 134 -30.22 -22.03 -1.48
CA GLY A 134 -30.03 -23.07 -0.46
C GLY A 134 -30.76 -22.85 0.87
N GLY A 135 -31.99 -22.30 0.85
CA GLY A 135 -32.80 -22.06 2.06
C GLY A 135 -32.24 -20.98 2.99
N PRO A 136 -33.08 -20.33 3.84
CA PRO A 136 -32.63 -19.29 4.75
C PRO A 136 -31.93 -19.93 5.96
N THR A 137 -30.72 -20.46 5.76
CA THR A 137 -29.83 -20.77 6.89
C THR A 137 -29.23 -19.45 7.36
N PHE A 138 -30.00 -18.70 8.14
CA PHE A 138 -29.51 -17.52 8.84
C PHE A 138 -28.53 -17.98 9.92
N THR A 139 -27.26 -18.12 9.58
CA THR A 139 -26.21 -18.35 10.58
C THR A 139 -25.93 -17.03 11.30
N TYR A 140 -26.44 -16.90 12.52
CA TYR A 140 -26.30 -15.71 13.38
C TYR A 140 -24.92 -15.59 14.06
N ASN A 141 -23.86 -16.11 13.44
CA ASN A 141 -22.55 -16.15 14.07
C ASN A 141 -21.71 -14.94 13.65
N LEU A 142 -21.68 -13.90 14.50
CA LEU A 142 -20.91 -12.67 14.25
C LEU A 142 -19.38 -12.89 14.21
N LEU A 143 -18.89 -14.04 14.66
CA LEU A 143 -17.47 -14.38 14.61
C LEU A 143 -17.05 -14.95 13.25
N ASP A 144 -18.00 -15.35 12.40
CA ASP A 144 -17.69 -15.83 11.05
C ASP A 144 -17.78 -14.65 10.06
N PRO A 145 -16.66 -14.24 9.44
CA PRO A 145 -16.64 -13.16 8.45
C PRO A 145 -17.58 -13.41 7.26
N ALA A 146 -17.89 -14.68 6.97
CA ALA A 146 -18.78 -15.10 5.89
C ALA A 146 -20.26 -15.20 6.32
N SER A 147 -20.61 -14.82 7.55
CA SER A 147 -22.00 -14.83 8.00
C SER A 147 -22.86 -13.85 7.20
N ASN A 148 -24.06 -14.32 6.84
CA ASN A 148 -25.05 -13.57 6.06
C ASN A 148 -25.44 -12.23 6.72
N LEU A 149 -25.33 -12.13 8.04
CA LEU A 149 -25.57 -10.89 8.78
C LEU A 149 -24.45 -9.87 8.61
N ASN A 150 -23.18 -10.30 8.62
CA ASN A 150 -22.06 -9.40 8.43
C ASN A 150 -22.12 -8.76 7.03
N ALA A 151 -22.44 -9.54 6.00
CA ALA A 151 -22.66 -9.04 4.64
C ALA A 151 -23.76 -7.96 4.57
N LEU A 152 -24.86 -8.16 5.30
CA LEU A 152 -25.99 -7.23 5.32
C LEU A 152 -25.66 -5.96 6.12
N VAL A 153 -24.96 -6.08 7.24
CA VAL A 153 -24.45 -4.94 8.01
C VAL A 153 -23.44 -4.12 7.18
N LEU A 154 -22.54 -4.78 6.46
CA LEU A 154 -21.59 -4.12 5.56
C LEU A 154 -22.32 -3.39 4.43
N LEU A 155 -23.30 -4.00 3.78
CA LEU A 155 -24.10 -3.35 2.74
C LEU A 155 -24.81 -2.10 3.27
N ILE A 156 -25.52 -2.23 4.40
CA ILE A 156 -26.21 -1.11 5.03
C ILE A 156 -25.21 -0.01 5.40
N GLY A 157 -24.06 -0.38 5.98
CA GLY A 157 -22.99 0.55 6.33
C GLY A 157 -22.47 1.32 5.11
N VAL A 158 -22.13 0.62 4.02
CA VAL A 158 -21.63 1.24 2.78
C VAL A 158 -22.68 2.19 2.18
N VAL A 159 -23.92 1.74 2.02
CA VAL A 159 -25.00 2.57 1.46
C VAL A 159 -25.25 3.80 2.33
N SER A 160 -25.29 3.62 3.65
CA SER A 160 -25.50 4.69 4.64
C SER A 160 -24.38 5.72 4.64
N VAL A 161 -23.12 5.30 4.51
CA VAL A 161 -21.94 6.19 4.37
C VAL A 161 -21.95 6.91 3.03
N LEU A 162 -22.35 6.25 1.93
CA LEU A 162 -22.49 6.90 0.63
C LEU A 162 -23.54 8.02 0.68
N PHE A 163 -24.68 7.80 1.34
CA PHE A 163 -25.67 8.84 1.56
C PHE A 163 -25.12 10.01 2.39
N TYR A 164 -24.29 9.74 3.40
CA TYR A 164 -23.65 10.80 4.19
C TYR A 164 -22.71 11.69 3.35
N PHE A 165 -21.94 11.11 2.43
CA PHE A 165 -21.07 11.87 1.52
C PHE A 165 -21.78 12.42 0.27
N PHE A 166 -23.04 12.06 0.05
CA PHE A 166 -23.81 12.53 -1.09
C PHE A 166 -24.34 13.95 -0.85
N PHE A 167 -23.48 14.95 -1.08
CA PHE A 167 -23.81 16.36 -0.85
C PHE A 167 -24.85 16.93 -1.81
N SER A 168 -25.20 16.23 -2.90
CA SER A 168 -26.13 16.71 -3.93
C SER A 168 -27.61 16.62 -3.55
N ILE A 169 -27.98 16.00 -2.42
CA ILE A 169 -29.37 15.94 -1.92
C ILE A 169 -29.45 16.64 -0.56
N GLU A 170 -30.48 17.46 -0.37
CA GLU A 170 -30.78 18.04 0.93
C GLU A 170 -31.15 16.95 1.94
N HIS A 171 -30.45 16.94 3.08
CA HIS A 171 -30.59 15.93 4.13
C HIS A 171 -31.88 16.15 4.96
N THR A 172 -33.04 15.97 4.34
CA THR A 172 -34.36 16.08 4.96
C THR A 172 -35.03 14.71 5.09
N GLY A 173 -35.80 14.51 6.17
CA GLY A 173 -36.58 13.29 6.39
C GLY A 173 -35.77 11.98 6.51
N PRO A 174 -36.15 10.88 5.82
CA PRO A 174 -35.50 9.57 5.90
C PRO A 174 -34.00 9.58 5.55
N VAL A 175 -33.59 10.45 4.62
CA VAL A 175 -32.19 10.61 4.20
C VAL A 175 -31.32 11.12 5.36
N ARG A 176 -31.89 11.92 6.27
CA ARG A 176 -31.19 12.40 7.48
C ARG A 176 -30.87 11.25 8.44
N VAL A 177 -31.77 10.27 8.56
CA VAL A 177 -31.55 9.10 9.42
C VAL A 177 -30.50 8.19 8.80
N ALA A 178 -30.60 7.92 7.50
CA ALA A 178 -29.61 7.15 6.76
C ALA A 178 -28.20 7.79 6.84
N ALA A 179 -28.09 9.12 6.68
CA ALA A 179 -26.80 9.80 6.82
C ALA A 179 -26.27 9.80 8.26
N ARG A 180 -27.14 9.94 9.28
CA ARG A 180 -26.73 9.87 10.70
C ARG A 180 -26.20 8.48 11.07
N THR A 181 -26.82 7.42 10.56
CA THR A 181 -26.29 6.06 10.70
C THR A 181 -24.92 5.94 10.02
N GLY A 182 -24.71 6.62 8.89
CA GLY A 182 -23.43 6.62 8.17
C GLY A 182 -22.30 7.26 8.98
N ILE A 183 -22.62 8.34 9.70
CA ILE A 183 -21.67 8.96 10.65
C ILE A 183 -21.23 7.97 11.73
N LEU A 184 -22.16 7.19 12.27
CA LEU A 184 -21.82 6.17 13.29
C LEU A 184 -20.86 5.12 12.71
N PHE A 185 -21.13 4.62 11.51
CA PHE A 185 -20.24 3.68 10.82
C PHE A 185 -18.86 4.28 10.55
N LEU A 186 -18.78 5.55 10.16
CA LEU A 186 -17.51 6.26 9.98
C LEU A 186 -16.74 6.39 11.29
N MET A 187 -17.40 6.72 12.40
CA MET A 187 -16.76 6.79 13.71
C MET A 187 -16.18 5.44 14.14
N ILE A 188 -16.90 4.34 13.90
CA ILE A 188 -16.42 2.99 14.19
C ILE A 188 -15.22 2.65 13.30
N ALA A 189 -15.31 2.90 11.99
CA ALA A 189 -14.23 2.61 11.04
C ALA A 189 -12.95 3.41 11.34
N PHE A 190 -13.07 4.71 11.64
CA PHE A 190 -11.93 5.52 12.05
C PHE A 190 -11.37 5.07 13.39
N GLY A 191 -12.22 4.75 14.36
CA GLY A 191 -11.79 4.19 15.65
C GLY A 191 -10.99 2.89 15.48
N ALA A 192 -11.46 1.99 14.63
CA ALA A 192 -10.73 0.76 14.28
C ALA A 192 -9.41 1.04 13.56
N ALA A 193 -9.38 1.99 12.62
CA ALA A 193 -8.16 2.38 11.92
C ALA A 193 -7.11 2.97 12.88
N PHE A 194 -7.50 3.86 13.79
CA PHE A 194 -6.60 4.37 14.83
C PHE A 194 -6.11 3.24 15.73
N GLY A 195 -6.99 2.36 16.20
CA GLY A 195 -6.63 1.19 17.01
C GLY A 195 -5.65 0.25 16.30
N TYR A 196 -5.83 0.03 14.99
CA TYR A 196 -4.94 -0.79 14.18
C TYR A 196 -3.52 -0.21 14.11
N THR A 197 -3.37 1.11 14.00
CA THR A 197 -2.02 1.74 14.01
C THR A 197 -1.30 1.58 15.34
N VAL A 198 -2.03 1.64 16.47
CA VAL A 198 -1.47 1.41 17.80
C VAL A 198 -1.08 -0.06 17.97
N MET A 199 -1.96 -0.97 17.57
CA MET A 199 -1.70 -2.41 17.59
C MET A 199 -0.48 -2.77 16.73
N ALA A 200 -0.36 -2.22 15.52
CA ALA A 200 0.78 -2.47 14.64
C ALA A 200 2.11 -2.03 15.29
N ARG A 201 2.14 -0.86 15.94
CA ARG A 201 3.32 -0.39 16.68
C ARG A 201 3.66 -1.30 17.86
N MET A 202 2.66 -1.72 18.64
CA MET A 202 2.88 -2.66 19.76
C MET A 202 3.31 -4.05 19.27
N SER A 203 2.75 -4.53 18.16
CA SER A 203 3.11 -5.81 17.55
C SER A 203 4.56 -5.80 17.05
N LEU A 204 5.01 -4.70 16.42
CA LEU A 204 6.41 -4.54 16.05
C LEU A 204 7.33 -4.54 17.27
N LEU A 205 6.94 -3.88 18.36
CA LEU A 205 7.71 -3.89 19.61
C LEU A 205 7.81 -5.31 20.21
N ILE A 206 6.69 -6.03 20.27
CA ILE A 206 6.65 -7.42 20.76
C ILE A 206 7.54 -8.30 19.88
N GLY A 207 7.45 -8.20 18.55
CA GLY A 207 8.30 -8.95 17.64
C GLY A 207 9.79 -8.74 17.92
N ARG A 208 10.19 -7.50 18.21
CA ARG A 208 11.59 -7.19 18.58
C ARG A 208 12.01 -7.75 19.93
N PHE A 209 11.11 -7.83 20.91
CA PHE A 209 11.40 -8.51 22.17
C PHE A 209 11.45 -10.03 22.00
N THR A 210 10.60 -10.62 21.15
CA THR A 210 10.65 -12.04 20.82
C THR A 210 11.96 -12.40 20.13
N ASP A 211 12.39 -11.61 19.14
CA ASP A 211 13.70 -11.75 18.49
C ASP A 211 14.82 -11.76 19.56
N LEU A 212 14.79 -10.79 20.48
CA LEU A 212 15.78 -10.68 21.57
C LEU A 212 15.83 -11.91 22.50
N ILE A 213 14.67 -12.47 22.83
CA ILE A 213 14.59 -13.67 23.68
C ILE A 213 15.15 -14.88 22.92
N GLU A 214 14.76 -15.05 21.65
CA GLU A 214 15.24 -16.15 20.80
C GLU A 214 16.77 -16.13 20.62
N PHE A 215 17.37 -14.93 20.51
CA PHE A 215 18.82 -14.79 20.39
C PHE A 215 19.58 -14.84 21.72
N ALA A 216 18.88 -14.71 22.85
CA ALA A 216 19.46 -14.82 24.19
C ALA A 216 19.45 -16.25 24.74
N ASP A 217 18.50 -17.09 24.30
CA ASP A 217 18.50 -18.52 24.60
C ASP A 217 19.55 -19.25 23.74
N PRO A 218 20.42 -20.08 24.34
CA PRO A 218 21.57 -20.73 23.68
C PRO A 218 21.20 -21.82 22.66
#